data_AF-A0A2P7BPU7-F1
#
_entry.id   AF-A0A2P7BPU7-F1
#
_cell.length_a   1.000
_cell.length_b   1.000
_cell.length_c   1.000
_cell.angle_alpha   90.00
_cell.angle_beta   90.00
_cell.angle_gamma   90.00
#
_symmetry.space_group_name_H-M   'P 1'
#
loop_
_entity.id
_entity.type
_entity.pdbx_description
1 polymer ?
#
loop_
_entity_poly.entity_id
_entity_poly.type
_entity_poly.pdbx_seq_one_letter_code
_entity_poly.pdbx_strand_id
1 'polypeptide(L)'
;MGDFLLRREYQGMGDTIEAAAHRAQKKWGAPATIILRLRNRHDMKDMMLSSFASIAEAYQKASAKADQLYETERARHAPNSKALWLADLVAGHTDATDLAGAAETEAPKKRIVK
;
A
#
# COMPACT_ATOMS: atom_id res chain seq x y z
N MET A 1 3.82 -10.09 5.39
CA MET A 1 2.44 -9.55 5.18
C MET A 1 1.64 -9.47 6.48
N GLY A 2 1.51 -10.56 7.26
CA GLY A 2 0.76 -10.54 8.53
C GLY A 2 1.25 -9.50 9.54
N ASP A 3 2.56 -9.42 9.78
CA ASP A 3 3.13 -8.43 10.71
C ASP A 3 2.92 -6.98 10.27
N PHE A 4 2.87 -6.72 8.97
CA PHE A 4 2.62 -5.38 8.44
C PHE A 4 1.19 -4.92 8.79
N LEU A 5 0.20 -5.79 8.57
CA LEU A 5 -1.19 -5.52 8.93
C LEU A 5 -1.37 -5.33 10.43
N LEU A 6 -0.68 -6.14 11.24
CA LEU A 6 -0.71 -6.00 12.71
C LEU A 6 -0.09 -4.68 13.16
N ARG A 7 1.10 -4.33 12.68
CA ARG A 7 1.79 -3.09 13.04
C ARG A 7 0.98 -1.85 12.64
N ARG A 8 0.26 -1.91 11.53
CA ARG A 8 -0.55 -0.78 11.04
C ARG A 8 -1.81 -0.52 11.87
N GLU A 9 -2.42 -1.56 12.43
CA GLU A 9 -3.64 -1.43 13.26
C GLU A 9 -3.36 -1.46 14.77
N TYR A 10 -2.11 -1.60 15.18
CA TYR A 10 -1.71 -1.55 16.58
C TYR A 10 -1.72 -0.12 17.10
N GLN A 11 -2.49 0.14 18.17
CA GLN A 11 -2.73 1.49 18.70
C GLN A 11 -1.78 1.89 19.83
N GLY A 12 -0.82 1.03 20.20
CA GLY A 12 0.22 1.34 21.18
C GLY A 12 0.04 0.63 22.53
N MET A 13 0.67 1.18 23.57
CA MET A 13 0.75 0.55 24.90
C MET A 13 -0.65 0.36 25.51
N GLY A 14 -0.99 -0.89 25.85
CA GLY A 14 -2.32 -1.27 26.37
C GLY A 14 -3.25 -1.91 25.33
N ASP A 15 -2.88 -1.87 24.06
CA ASP A 15 -3.60 -2.56 22.99
C ASP A 15 -3.13 -4.01 22.87
N THR A 16 -4.05 -4.93 22.58
CA THR A 16 -3.73 -6.34 22.39
C THR A 16 -3.57 -6.67 20.91
N ILE A 17 -2.70 -7.64 20.64
CA ILE A 17 -2.42 -8.09 19.28
C ILE A 17 -3.66 -8.72 18.65
N GLU A 18 -4.47 -9.39 19.46
CA GLU A 18 -5.75 -9.99 19.07
C GLU A 18 -6.77 -8.91 18.70
N ALA A 19 -6.83 -7.81 19.48
CA ALA A 19 -7.65 -6.66 19.14
C ALA A 19 -7.19 -6.02 17.82
N ALA A 20 -5.89 -5.85 17.62
CA ALA A 20 -5.33 -5.37 16.37
C ALA A 20 -5.65 -6.30 15.18
N ALA A 21 -5.54 -7.62 15.35
CA ALA A 21 -5.91 -8.60 14.34
C ALA A 21 -7.40 -8.55 13.99
N HIS A 22 -8.26 -8.42 15.00
CA HIS A 22 -9.71 -8.30 14.80
C HIS A 22 -10.10 -7.00 14.09
N ARG A 23 -9.42 -5.88 14.40
CA ARG A 23 -9.60 -4.62 13.66
C ARG A 23 -9.13 -4.75 12.21
N ALA A 24 -7.97 -5.38 11.99
CA ALA A 24 -7.48 -5.65 10.64
C ALA A 24 -8.46 -6.51 9.84
N GLN A 25 -9.09 -7.51 10.47
CA GLN A 25 -10.14 -8.31 9.84
C GLN A 25 -11.36 -7.48 9.44
N LYS A 26 -11.88 -6.65 10.35
CA LYS A 26 -13.05 -5.80 10.05
C LYS A 26 -12.79 -4.78 8.95
N LYS A 27 -11.58 -4.22 8.90
CA LYS A 27 -11.23 -3.13 7.99
C LYS A 27 -10.79 -3.60 6.61
N TRP A 28 -10.06 -4.71 6.54
CA TRP A 28 -9.41 -5.17 5.32
C TRP A 28 -9.92 -6.53 4.81
N GLY A 29 -10.70 -7.26 5.62
CA GLY A 29 -11.25 -8.57 5.25
C GLY A 29 -10.29 -9.75 5.45
N ALA A 30 -9.08 -9.52 5.99
CA ALA A 30 -8.12 -10.59 6.26
C ALA A 30 -8.50 -11.39 7.52
N PRO A 31 -8.59 -12.74 7.47
CA PRO A 31 -8.96 -13.55 8.64
C PRO A 31 -7.97 -13.40 9.81
N ALA A 32 -8.46 -13.00 11.00
CA ALA A 32 -7.61 -12.80 12.18
C ALA A 32 -6.85 -14.06 12.61
N THR A 33 -7.47 -15.24 12.44
CA THR A 33 -6.84 -16.53 12.74
C THR A 33 -5.58 -16.77 11.91
N ILE A 34 -5.59 -16.40 10.63
CA ILE A 34 -4.44 -16.56 9.74
C ILE A 34 -3.39 -15.49 10.01
N ILE A 35 -3.79 -14.26 10.33
CA ILE A 35 -2.86 -13.19 10.74
C ILE A 35 -2.08 -13.60 12.00
N LEU A 36 -2.77 -14.09 13.03
CA LEU A 36 -2.15 -14.56 14.27
C LEU A 36 -1.28 -15.80 14.02
N ARG A 37 -1.70 -16.69 13.12
CA ARG A 37 -0.88 -17.83 12.71
C ARG A 37 0.40 -17.41 12.00
N LEU A 38 0.34 -16.46 11.08
CA LEU A 38 1.51 -15.94 10.36
C LEU A 38 2.50 -15.24 11.29
N ARG A 39 2.01 -14.64 12.37
CA ARG A 39 2.87 -14.07 13.42
C ARG A 39 3.60 -15.18 14.19
N ASN A 40 2.88 -16.23 14.58
CA ASN A 40 3.44 -17.29 15.43
C ASN A 40 4.25 -18.33 14.64
N ARG A 41 4.01 -18.45 13.33
CA ARG A 41 4.72 -19.33 12.41
C ARG A 41 5.24 -18.51 11.24
N HIS A 42 6.54 -18.22 11.27
CA HIS A 42 7.20 -17.44 10.21
C HIS A 42 7.24 -18.16 8.85
N ASP A 43 7.18 -19.50 8.84
CA ASP A 43 7.25 -20.30 7.61
C ASP A 43 6.02 -21.22 7.51
N MET A 44 4.91 -20.67 7.01
CA MET A 44 3.72 -21.43 6.65
C MET A 44 3.79 -21.82 5.18
N LYS A 45 4.42 -22.98 4.91
CA LYS A 45 4.49 -23.55 3.55
C LYS A 45 3.13 -24.04 3.04
N ASP A 46 2.28 -24.53 3.95
CA ASP A 46 0.97 -25.08 3.60
C ASP A 46 -0.15 -24.15 4.09
N MET A 47 -0.59 -23.25 3.22
CA MET A 47 -1.79 -22.44 3.42
C MET A 47 -2.74 -22.65 2.25
N MET A 48 -4.05 -22.71 2.51
CA MET A 48 -5.03 -22.68 1.42
C MET A 48 -4.86 -21.39 0.60
N LEU A 49 -4.91 -21.53 -0.72
CA LEU A 49 -4.73 -20.41 -1.65
C LEU A 49 -5.77 -19.29 -1.42
N SER A 50 -7.00 -19.64 -1.04
CA SER A 50 -8.05 -18.66 -0.70
C SER A 50 -7.68 -17.80 0.50
N SER A 51 -7.08 -18.41 1.52
CA SER A 51 -6.61 -17.69 2.71
C SER A 51 -5.43 -16.79 2.36
N PHE A 52 -4.52 -17.26 1.52
CA PHE A 52 -3.41 -16.44 1.02
C PHE A 52 -3.92 -15.24 0.20
N ALA A 53 -4.82 -15.46 -0.75
CA ALA A 53 -5.39 -14.41 -1.59
C ALA A 53 -6.08 -13.32 -0.75
N SER A 54 -6.86 -13.70 0.26
CA SER A 54 -7.50 -12.74 1.17
C SER A 54 -6.51 -11.81 1.90
N ILE A 55 -5.33 -12.32 2.24
CA ILE A 55 -4.28 -11.55 2.93
C ILE A 55 -3.50 -10.69 1.94
N ALA A 56 -3.24 -11.20 0.73
CA ALA A 56 -2.61 -10.43 -0.33
C ALA A 56 -3.48 -9.23 -0.74
N GLU A 57 -4.79 -9.43 -0.92
CA GLU A 57 -5.72 -8.34 -1.19
C GLU A 57 -5.79 -7.32 -0.04
N ALA A 58 -5.84 -7.79 1.21
CA ALA A 58 -5.83 -6.91 2.37
C ALA A 58 -4.53 -6.10 2.47
N TYR A 59 -3.39 -6.71 2.13
CA TYR A 59 -2.10 -6.04 2.09
C TYR A 59 -2.07 -4.95 1.00
N GLN A 60 -2.53 -5.26 -0.21
CA GLN A 60 -2.62 -4.29 -1.31
C GLN A 60 -3.54 -3.11 -0.95
N LYS A 61 -4.70 -3.37 -0.33
CA LYS A 61 -5.60 -2.31 0.14
C LYS A 61 -4.95 -1.44 1.22
N ALA A 62 -4.19 -2.06 2.12
CA ALA A 62 -3.49 -1.34 3.18
C ALA A 62 -2.32 -0.50 2.65
N SER A 63 -1.59 -0.97 1.63
CA SER A 63 -0.51 -0.22 0.98
C SER A 63 -1.05 0.92 0.10
N ALA A 64 -2.06 0.65 -0.73
CA ALA A 64 -2.68 1.65 -1.60
C ALA A 64 -3.25 2.83 -0.81
N LYS A 65 -3.75 2.60 0.41
CA LYS A 65 -4.19 3.70 1.29
C LYS A 65 -3.03 4.62 1.71
N ALA A 66 -1.81 4.11 1.83
CA ALA A 66 -0.65 4.97 2.11
C ALA A 66 -0.33 5.86 0.90
N ASP A 67 -0.37 5.29 -0.31
CA ASP A 67 -0.12 6.01 -1.55
C ASP A 67 -1.19 7.09 -1.80
N GLN A 68 -2.47 6.76 -1.56
CA GLN A 68 -3.56 7.74 -1.62
C GLN A 68 -3.38 8.88 -0.62
N LEU A 69 -2.99 8.58 0.63
CA LEU A 69 -2.73 9.62 1.62
C LEU A 69 -1.61 10.54 1.16
N TYR A 70 -0.53 9.95 0.64
CA TYR A 70 0.57 10.72 0.07
C TYR A 70 0.13 11.62 -1.09
N GLU A 71 -0.65 11.11 -2.04
CA GLU A 71 -1.20 11.90 -3.15
C GLU A 71 -2.13 13.03 -2.67
N THR A 72 -2.95 12.77 -1.64
CA THR A 72 -3.82 13.82 -1.07
C THR A 72 -3.04 14.92 -0.37
N GLU A 73 -2.00 14.58 0.38
CA GLU A 73 -1.11 15.57 1.00
C GLU A 73 -0.31 16.33 -0.06
N ARG A 74 0.11 15.65 -1.14
CA ARG A 74 0.75 16.26 -2.31
C ARG A 74 -0.17 17.28 -2.97
N ALA A 75 -1.44 16.93 -3.23
CA ALA A 75 -2.42 17.85 -3.80
C ALA A 75 -2.70 19.06 -2.90
N ARG A 76 -2.75 18.84 -1.57
CA ARG A 76 -2.96 19.91 -0.59
C ARG A 76 -1.78 20.88 -0.50
N HIS A 77 -0.56 20.37 -0.65
CA HIS A 77 0.67 21.14 -0.59
C HIS A 77 1.23 21.58 -1.96
N ALA A 78 0.44 21.40 -3.04
CA ALA A 78 0.71 21.93 -4.38
C ALA A 78 1.21 23.39 -4.43
N PRO A 79 0.74 24.32 -3.58
CA PRO A 79 1.24 25.70 -3.57
C PRO A 79 2.66 25.84 -3.00
N ASN A 80 3.13 24.89 -2.19
CA ASN A 80 4.40 24.94 -1.45
C ASN A 80 5.42 23.95 -2.05
N SER A 81 6.11 24.38 -3.11
CA SER A 81 7.08 23.57 -3.87
C SER A 81 8.20 22.94 -3.03
N LYS A 82 8.69 23.62 -1.97
CA LYS A 82 9.75 23.10 -1.10
C LYS A 82 9.31 21.92 -0.23
N ALA A 83 8.05 21.92 0.22
CA ALA A 83 7.52 20.83 1.04
C ALA A 83 7.29 19.57 0.18
N LEU A 84 6.84 19.76 -1.06
CA LEU A 84 6.72 18.69 -2.04
C LEU A 84 8.06 18.05 -2.36
N TRP A 85 9.07 18.86 -2.66
CA TRP A 85 10.41 18.35 -2.96
C TRP A 85 11.01 17.53 -1.82
N LEU A 86 10.83 17.96 -0.56
CA LEU A 86 11.28 17.19 0.60
C LEU A 86 10.52 15.86 0.72
N ALA A 87 9.20 15.88 0.50
CA ALA A 87 8.38 14.68 0.55
C ALA A 87 8.77 13.67 -0.54
N ASP A 88 9.04 14.14 -1.76
CA ASP A 88 9.51 13.32 -2.89
C ASP A 88 10.89 12.71 -2.60
N LEU A 89 11.81 13.51 -2.01
CA LEU A 89 13.12 13.05 -1.59
C LEU A 89 13.03 11.93 -0.53
N VAL A 90 12.19 12.11 0.50
CA VAL A 90 11.99 11.12 1.58
C VAL A 90 11.28 9.86 1.06
N ALA A 91 10.35 10.01 0.12
CA ALA A 91 9.66 8.91 -0.54
C ALA A 91 10.54 8.20 -1.60
N GLY A 92 11.74 8.70 -1.88
CA GLY A 92 12.66 8.15 -2.87
C GLY A 92 12.21 8.34 -4.31
N HIS A 93 11.22 9.21 -4.57
CA HIS A 93 10.83 9.61 -5.91
C HIS A 93 11.83 10.66 -6.37
N THR A 94 12.88 10.22 -7.06
CA THR A 94 13.77 11.13 -7.78
C THR A 94 13.22 11.27 -9.20
N ASP A 95 13.04 12.51 -9.66
CA ASP A 95 12.36 12.93 -10.91
C ASP A 95 12.85 12.26 -12.22
N ALA A 96 13.78 11.31 -12.16
CA ALA A 96 14.36 10.64 -13.32
C ALA A 96 13.52 9.45 -13.86
N THR A 97 12.62 8.84 -13.08
CA THR A 97 11.89 7.62 -13.54
C THR A 97 10.44 7.83 -13.96
N ASP A 98 9.78 8.91 -13.55
CA ASP A 98 8.33 9.08 -13.80
C ASP A 98 8.01 9.83 -15.09
N LEU A 99 9.00 10.50 -15.70
CA LEU A 99 8.86 11.13 -17.03
C LEU A 99 8.80 10.09 -18.17
N ALA A 100 9.22 8.84 -17.94
CA ALA A 100 9.14 7.78 -18.93
C ALA A 100 7.71 7.23 -19.11
N GLY A 101 6.87 7.28 -18.05
CA GLY A 101 5.51 6.74 -18.09
C GLY A 101 4.47 7.67 -18.73
N ALA A 102 4.73 8.98 -18.76
CA ALA A 102 3.80 9.97 -19.32
C ALA A 102 3.99 10.22 -20.83
N ALA A 103 5.12 9.81 -21.41
CA ALA A 103 5.45 10.10 -22.81
C ALA A 103 4.92 9.06 -23.83
N GLU A 104 4.48 7.88 -23.38
CA GLU A 104 4.05 6.80 -24.31
C GLU A 104 2.60 6.92 -24.81
N THR A 105 1.79 7.86 -24.30
CA THR A 105 0.38 8.00 -24.69
C THR A 105 0.07 9.07 -25.74
N GLU A 106 1.04 9.87 -26.18
CA GLU A 106 0.83 10.87 -27.25
C GLU A 106 1.74 10.63 -28.48
N ALA A 107 1.40 9.64 -29.30
CA ALA A 107 1.87 9.59 -30.68
C ALA A 107 0.67 9.47 -31.64
N PRO A 108 0.13 10.59 -32.18
CA PRO A 108 -0.90 10.50 -33.21
C PRO A 108 -0.32 9.94 -34.51
N LYS A 109 -0.81 8.76 -34.92
CA LYS A 109 -0.64 8.18 -36.26
C LYS A 109 -0.88 9.26 -37.33
N LYS A 110 0.16 9.61 -38.09
CA LYS A 110 0.02 10.44 -39.29
C LYS A 110 -0.93 9.75 -40.26
N ARG A 111 -2.07 10.38 -40.51
CA ARG A 111 -3.07 9.98 -41.49
C ARG A 111 -2.49 10.19 -42.89
N ILE A 112 -2.04 9.11 -43.52
CA ILE A 112 -1.71 9.08 -44.95
C ILE A 112 -3.01 9.26 -45.73
N VAL A 113 -3.11 10.33 -46.51
CA VAL A 113 -4.14 10.51 -47.53
C VAL A 113 -3.43 10.44 -48.89
N LYS A 114 -4.04 9.64 -49.78
CA LYS A 114 -3.57 9.24 -51.11
C LYS A 114 -3.05 10.38 -51.99
#